data_AF-A0A0F9APZ6-F1
#
_entry.id   AF-A0A0F9APZ6-F1
#
_cell.length_a   1.000
_cell.length_b   1.000
_cell.length_c   1.000
_cell.angle_alpha   90.00
_cell.angle_beta   90.00
_cell.angle_gamma   90.00
#
_symmetry.space_group_name_H-M   'P 1'
#
loop_
_entity.id
_entity.type
_entity.pdbx_description
1 polymer ?
#
loop_
_entity_poly.entity_id
_entity_poly.type
_entity_poly.pdbx_seq_one_letter_code
_entity_poly.pdbx_strand_id
1 'polypeptide(L)'
;MPYKNAREVLPLELLREVQKYVQGEQIYVPTKDEVRAKWGSKSGATEMIRLRNADICAKREQGHTVEQLAEMFYLSEESIRKILANSPGND
;
A
#
# COMPACT_ATOMS: atom_id res chain seq x y z
N MET A 1 8.07 -10.62 3.02
CA MET A 1 7.89 -10.46 4.48
C MET A 1 8.88 -11.40 5.16
N PRO A 2 9.65 -10.95 6.17
CA PRO A 2 10.54 -11.85 6.88
C PRO A 2 9.70 -12.92 7.59
N TYR A 3 9.92 -14.19 7.25
CA TYR A 3 9.35 -15.32 7.96
C TYR A 3 9.84 -15.29 9.41
N LYS A 4 8.92 -15.49 10.37
CA LYS A 4 9.26 -15.66 11.79
C LYS A 4 8.68 -16.98 12.26
N ASN A 5 9.51 -17.82 12.86
CA ASN A 5 9.03 -19.09 13.39
C ASN A 5 8.20 -18.83 14.66
N ALA A 6 7.02 -19.43 14.76
CA ALA A 6 6.14 -19.27 15.93
C ALA A 6 6.84 -19.63 17.25
N ARG A 7 7.77 -20.60 17.23
CA ARG A 7 8.58 -21.01 18.39
C ARG A 7 9.54 -19.93 18.88
N GLU A 8 9.92 -19.00 18.01
CA GLU A 8 10.84 -17.90 18.35
C GLU A 8 10.12 -16.66 18.86
N VAL A 9 8.80 -16.54 18.59
CA VAL A 9 8.03 -15.30 18.84
C VAL A 9 6.89 -15.47 19.83
N LEU A 10 6.37 -16.69 20.02
CA LEU A 10 5.26 -16.95 20.95
C LEU A 10 5.74 -17.66 22.22
N PRO A 11 5.19 -17.32 23.40
CA PRO A 11 5.38 -18.11 24.61
C PRO A 11 4.89 -19.56 24.43
N LEU A 12 5.52 -20.50 25.14
CA LEU A 12 5.22 -21.93 25.04
C LEU A 12 3.74 -22.26 25.27
N GLU A 13 3.11 -21.66 26.27
CA GLU A 13 1.70 -21.92 26.58
C GLU A 13 0.76 -21.42 25.48
N LEU A 14 1.06 -20.27 24.87
CA LEU A 14 0.30 -19.76 23.73
C LEU A 14 0.50 -20.64 22.49
N LEU A 15 1.73 -21.11 22.26
CA LEU A 15 2.02 -22.02 21.16
C LEU A 15 1.22 -23.32 21.29
N ARG A 16 1.16 -23.91 22.50
CA ARG A 16 0.33 -25.09 22.78
C ARG A 16 -1.15 -24.83 22.52
N GLU A 17 -1.64 -23.65 22.90
CA GLU A 17 -3.05 -23.30 22.65
C GLU A 17 -3.35 -23.17 21.16
N VAL A 18 -2.50 -22.46 20.41
CA VAL A 18 -2.64 -22.32 18.95
C VAL A 18 -2.61 -23.70 18.26
N GLN A 19 -1.76 -24.62 18.71
CA GLN A 19 -1.66 -25.98 18.18
C GLN A 19 -2.94 -26.81 18.37
N LYS A 20 -3.85 -26.44 19.27
CA LYS A 20 -5.17 -27.09 19.35
C LYS A 20 -6.05 -26.77 18.15
N TYR A 21 -5.81 -25.65 17.47
CA TYR A 21 -6.61 -25.17 16.35
C TYR A 21 -5.93 -25.37 14.99
N VAL A 22 -4.59 -25.28 14.93
CA VAL A 22 -3.83 -25.34 13.67
C VAL A 22 -2.42 -25.89 13.89
N GLN A 23 -1.98 -26.82 13.05
CA GLN A 23 -0.64 -27.43 13.12
C GLN A 23 -0.08 -27.66 11.72
N GLY A 24 1.21 -27.34 11.52
CA GLY A 24 1.89 -27.55 10.22
C GLY A 24 1.55 -26.51 9.14
N GLU A 25 0.73 -25.51 9.47
CA GLU A 25 0.26 -24.49 8.53
C GLU A 25 0.72 -23.09 8.93
N GLN A 26 0.73 -22.16 7.95
CA GLN A 26 1.02 -20.76 8.17
C GLN A 26 -0.27 -19.99 8.51
N ILE A 27 -0.27 -19.28 9.63
CA ILE A 27 -1.36 -18.41 10.04
C ILE A 27 -0.99 -16.94 9.94
N TYR A 28 -1.92 -16.13 9.42
CA TYR A 28 -1.80 -14.68 9.40
C TYR A 28 -2.36 -14.10 10.70
N VAL A 29 -1.51 -13.39 11.45
CA VAL A 29 -1.95 -12.62 12.63
C VAL A 29 -2.12 -11.17 12.18
N PRO A 30 -3.37 -10.66 12.07
CA PRO A 30 -3.59 -9.28 11.67
C PRO A 30 -3.01 -8.31 12.70
N THR A 31 -2.58 -7.14 12.21
CA THR A 31 -2.16 -6.05 13.09
C THR A 31 -3.35 -5.58 13.95
N LYS A 32 -3.12 -5.27 15.23
CA LYS A 32 -4.14 -4.68 16.10
C LYS A 32 -4.73 -3.43 15.43
N ASP A 33 -6.05 -3.24 15.55
CA ASP A 33 -6.80 -2.19 14.86
C ASP A 33 -6.31 -0.76 15.18
N GLU A 34 -5.75 -0.56 16.38
CA GLU A 34 -5.14 0.72 16.81
C GLU A 34 -3.85 1.07 16.06
N VAL A 35 -3.20 0.08 15.43
CA VAL A 35 -2.00 0.24 14.61
C VAL A 35 -2.33 -0.05 13.14
N ARG A 36 -3.51 0.34 12.67
CA ARG A 36 -3.74 0.51 11.24
C ARG A 36 -2.93 1.69 10.74
N ALA A 37 -1.62 1.47 10.55
CA ALA A 37 -0.90 2.21 9.54
C ALA A 37 -1.66 1.95 8.24
N LYS A 38 -2.34 2.96 7.69
CA LYS A 38 -2.92 2.90 6.34
C LYS A 38 -1.86 2.27 5.43
N TRP A 39 -2.27 1.30 4.61
CA TRP A 39 -1.38 0.59 3.72
C TRP A 39 -0.37 1.54 3.04
N GLY A 40 0.94 1.29 3.25
CA GLY A 40 2.06 2.08 2.70
C GLY A 40 2.65 3.19 3.59
N SER A 41 2.08 3.46 4.78
CA SER A 41 2.62 4.49 5.70
C SER A 41 4.01 4.14 6.27
N LYS A 42 4.37 2.86 6.38
CA LYS A 42 5.66 2.43 6.95
C LYS A 42 6.81 2.35 5.95
N SER A 43 6.57 2.43 4.63
CA SER A 43 7.61 2.24 3.61
C SER A 43 7.93 3.48 2.79
N GLY A 44 7.36 4.66 3.10
CA GLY A 44 7.54 5.89 2.30
C GLY A 44 6.91 5.84 0.91
N ALA A 45 6.44 4.67 0.46
CA ALA A 45 5.83 4.48 -0.85
C ALA A 45 4.54 5.29 -1.01
N THR A 46 3.74 5.45 0.06
CA THR A 46 2.54 6.31 0.01
C THR A 46 2.89 7.76 -0.28
N GLU A 47 3.97 8.29 0.31
CA GLU A 47 4.36 9.68 0.10
C GLU A 47 4.95 9.88 -1.30
N MET A 48 5.77 8.94 -1.80
CA MET A 48 6.25 9.00 -3.18
C MET A 48 5.10 8.95 -4.20
N ILE A 49 4.11 8.09 -3.98
CA ILE A 49 2.92 8.01 -4.85
C ILE A 49 2.12 9.31 -4.77
N ARG A 50 1.95 9.88 -3.56
CA ARG A 50 1.24 11.16 -3.37
C ARG A 50 1.93 12.31 -4.08
N LEU A 51 3.24 12.44 -3.94
CA LEU A 51 4.05 13.47 -4.60
C LEU A 51 4.01 13.32 -6.13
N ARG A 52 4.19 12.10 -6.64
CA ARG A 52 4.06 11.83 -8.08
C ARG A 52 2.68 12.22 -8.61
N ASN A 53 1.61 11.83 -7.90
CA ASN A 53 0.25 12.15 -8.34
C ASN A 53 -0.03 13.65 -8.32
N ALA A 54 0.51 14.39 -7.34
CA ALA A 54 0.41 15.85 -7.30
C ALA A 54 1.13 16.51 -8.49
N ASP A 55 2.32 16.01 -8.87
CA ASP A 55 3.05 16.51 -10.04
C ASP A 55 2.31 16.19 -11.36
N ILE A 56 1.70 15.02 -11.48
CA ILE A 56 0.83 14.66 -12.62
C ILE A 56 -0.32 15.68 -12.76
N CYS A 57 -0.98 16.05 -11.66
CA CYS A 57 -2.06 17.03 -11.69
C CYS A 57 -1.55 18.43 -12.07
N ALA A 58 -0.44 18.89 -11.48
CA ALA A 58 0.16 20.19 -11.81
C ALA A 58 0.58 20.27 -13.28
N LYS A 59 1.15 19.20 -13.85
CA LYS A 59 1.51 19.12 -15.28
C LYS A 59 0.26 19.12 -16.17
N ARG A 60 -0.84 18.50 -15.73
CA ARG A 60 -2.12 18.56 -16.44
C ARG A 60 -2.67 19.99 -16.50
N GLU A 61 -2.60 20.74 -15.40
CA GLU A 61 -2.98 22.16 -15.35
C GLU A 61 -2.10 23.04 -16.26
N GLN A 62 -0.84 22.65 -16.48
CA GLN A 62 0.07 23.27 -17.44
C GLN A 62 -0.24 22.93 -18.91
N GLY A 63 -1.29 22.15 -19.18
CA GLY A 63 -1.77 21.83 -20.54
C GLY A 63 -1.27 20.51 -21.12
N HIS A 64 -0.53 19.67 -20.37
CA HIS A 64 -0.07 18.38 -20.87
C HIS A 64 -1.24 17.42 -21.12
N THR A 65 -1.20 16.66 -22.21
CA THR A 65 -2.23 15.65 -22.53
C THR A 65 -2.06 14.37 -21.71
N VAL A 66 -3.09 13.51 -21.70
CA VAL A 66 -3.04 12.24 -20.96
C VAL A 66 -1.93 11.34 -21.51
N GLU A 67 -1.74 11.37 -22.83
CA GLU A 67 -0.72 10.59 -23.55
C GLU A 67 0.69 11.06 -23.17
N GLN A 68 0.92 12.38 -23.12
CA GLN A 68 2.20 12.96 -22.69
C GLN A 68 2.52 12.61 -21.23
N LEU A 69 1.52 12.67 -20.34
CA LEU A 69 1.70 12.30 -18.93
C LEU A 69 1.96 10.80 -18.77
N ALA A 70 1.31 9.95 -19.56
CA ALA A 70 1.54 8.52 -19.56
C ALA A 70 3.00 8.18 -19.90
N GLU A 71 3.55 8.85 -20.91
CA GLU A 71 4.95 8.72 -21.31
C GLU A 71 5.92 9.27 -20.24
N MET A 72 5.67 10.49 -19.75
CA MET A 72 6.54 11.15 -18.76
C MET A 72 6.67 10.38 -17.43
N PHE A 73 5.58 9.74 -16.99
CA PHE A 73 5.53 9.05 -15.71
C PHE A 73 5.60 7.53 -15.83
N TYR A 74 5.77 7.00 -17.05
CA TYR A 74 5.79 5.57 -17.36
C TYR A 74 4.56 4.82 -16.83
N LEU A 75 3.38 5.42 -17.02
CA LEU A 75 2.09 4.85 -16.59
C LEU A 75 1.18 4.63 -17.80
N SER A 76 0.20 3.73 -17.66
CA SER A 76 -0.87 3.65 -18.65
C SER A 76 -1.74 4.91 -18.62
N GLU A 77 -2.31 5.28 -19.76
CA GLU A 77 -3.28 6.39 -19.83
C GLU A 77 -4.47 6.19 -18.88
N GLU A 78 -4.93 4.95 -18.70
CA GLU A 78 -5.99 4.62 -17.73
C GLU A 78 -5.58 4.98 -16.30
N SER A 79 -4.32 4.70 -15.92
CA SER A 79 -3.79 5.05 -14.60
C SER A 79 -3.73 6.57 -14.43
N ILE A 80 -3.29 7.30 -15.47
CA ILE A 80 -3.29 8.76 -15.48
C ILE A 80 -4.72 9.31 -15.31
N ARG A 81 -5.70 8.81 -16.07
CA ARG A 81 -7.11 9.21 -15.94
C ARG A 81 -7.64 8.98 -14.54
N LYS A 82 -7.35 7.84 -13.92
CA LYS A 82 -7.74 7.55 -12.53
C LYS A 82 -7.08 8.50 -11.53
N ILE A 83 -5.82 8.85 -11.72
CA ILE A 83 -5.10 9.79 -10.86
C ILE A 83 -5.74 11.18 -10.94
N LEU A 84 -6.02 11.66 -12.16
CA LEU A 84 -6.66 12.95 -12.38
C LEU A 84 -8.10 12.99 -11.83
N ALA A 85 -8.87 11.91 -11.97
CA ALA A 85 -10.23 11.81 -11.46
C ALA A 85 -10.32 11.79 -9.92
N ASN A 86 -9.27 11.32 -9.24
CA ASN A 86 -9.21 11.27 -7.77
C ASN A 86 -8.45 12.47 -7.16
N SER A 87 -8.20 13.52 -7.95
CA SER A 87 -7.52 14.74 -7.45
C SER A 87 -8.49 15.58 -6.59
N PRO A 88 -8.05 16.10 -5.43
CA PRO A 88 -8.87 17.00 -4.61
C PRO A 88 -9.04 18.33 -5.35
N GLY A 89 -10.22 18.54 -5.94
CA GLY A 89 -10.54 19.74 -6.73
C GLY A 89 -11.64 19.57 -7.78
N ASN A 90 -12.29 18.41 -7.83
CA ASN A 90 -13.44 18.14 -8.71
C ASN A 90 -14.70 17.80 -7.89
N ASP A 91 -14.95 18.60 -6.83
CA ASP A 91 -16.24 18.75 -6.15
C ASP A 91 -16.77 20.17 -6.41
#